data_AF-A0A1V2C4Q4-F1
#
_entry.id   AF-A0A1V2C4Q4-F1
#
_cell.length_a   1.000
_cell.length_b   1.000
_cell.length_c   1.000
_cell.angle_alpha   90.00
_cell.angle_beta   90.00
_cell.angle_gamma   90.00
#
_symmetry.space_group_name_H-M   'P 1'
#
loop_
_entity.id
_entity.type
_entity.pdbx_description
1 polymer ?
#
loop_
_entity_poly.entity_id
_entity_poly.type
_entity_poly.pdbx_seq_one_letter_code
_entity_poly.pdbx_strand_id
1 'polypeptide(L)'
;MRENDMLEKEEIFSKVLRAGRRTYFFDVRATKADDYYITITESKKFTEEDGSFHFKKHKIYLYKEDFSAFAEILEEMTSYVLNHKGEEVISERHQKDFKKEYGSDKPEGQRTSFTDIDFDDI
;
A
#
# COMPACT_ATOMS: atom_id res chain seq x y z
N MET A 1 27.02 10.59 -10.35
CA MET A 1 25.73 11.27 -10.13
C MET A 1 24.85 10.30 -9.36
N ARG A 2 24.16 10.73 -8.30
CA ARG A 2 23.31 9.85 -7.50
C ARG A 2 22.05 9.53 -8.32
N GLU A 3 21.61 8.27 -8.35
CA GLU A 3 20.37 7.85 -9.05
C GLU A 3 19.16 8.74 -8.73
N ASN A 4 19.11 9.32 -7.54
CA ASN A 4 18.07 10.27 -7.14
C ASN A 4 17.96 11.51 -8.03
N ASP A 5 19.07 12.06 -8.56
CA ASP A 5 19.03 13.28 -9.40
C ASP A 5 18.44 13.02 -10.80
N MET A 6 18.53 11.78 -11.30
CA MET A 6 17.88 11.40 -12.56
C MET A 6 16.38 11.13 -12.35
N LEU A 7 16.01 10.59 -11.19
CA LEU A 7 14.61 10.31 -10.82
C LEU A 7 13.77 11.57 -10.65
N GLU A 8 14.33 12.67 -10.12
CA GLU A 8 13.64 13.97 -10.01
C GLU A 8 13.38 14.62 -11.38
N LYS A 9 14.22 14.33 -12.39
CA LYS A 9 14.14 14.96 -13.71
C LYS A 9 13.04 14.40 -14.62
N GLU A 10 12.50 13.23 -14.27
CA GLU A 10 11.45 12.55 -15.03
C GLU A 10 10.06 12.67 -14.37
N GLU A 11 9.96 13.33 -13.22
CA GLU A 11 8.73 13.48 -12.44
C GLU A 11 8.03 14.79 -12.82
N ILE A 12 6.95 14.66 -13.60
CA ILE A 12 6.20 15.78 -14.19
C ILE A 12 5.23 16.37 -13.16
N PHE A 13 4.60 15.50 -12.38
CA PHE A 13 3.63 15.87 -11.37
C PHE A 13 3.62 14.81 -10.27
N SER A 14 3.43 15.24 -9.02
CA SER A 14 3.48 14.35 -7.86
C SER A 14 2.44 14.73 -6.82
N LYS A 15 1.81 13.72 -6.20
CA LYS A 15 1.00 13.87 -5.00
C LYS A 15 1.38 12.83 -3.96
N VAL A 16 1.40 13.26 -2.70
CA VAL A 16 1.75 12.39 -1.56
C VAL A 16 0.57 12.31 -0.59
N LEU A 17 0.20 11.09 -0.20
CA LEU A 17 -0.80 10.82 0.84
C LEU A 17 -0.14 10.10 2.01
N ARG A 18 -0.14 10.72 3.19
CA ARG A 18 0.38 10.12 4.44
C ARG A 18 -0.76 9.49 5.22
N ALA A 19 -0.66 8.18 5.49
CA ALA A 19 -1.68 7.38 6.17
C ALA A 19 -1.03 6.53 7.28
N GLY A 20 -0.69 7.18 8.40
CA GLY A 20 -0.07 6.51 9.55
C GLY A 20 1.31 5.93 9.23
N ARG A 21 1.41 4.59 9.19
CA ARG A 21 2.67 3.89 8.86
C ARG A 21 2.91 3.71 7.35
N ARG A 22 1.94 4.12 6.52
CA ARG A 22 2.04 4.06 5.06
C ARG A 22 2.12 5.48 4.49
N THR A 23 2.91 5.64 3.44
CA THR A 23 2.92 6.83 2.59
C THR A 23 2.71 6.38 1.17
N TYR A 24 1.71 6.92 0.50
CA TYR A 24 1.44 6.69 -0.91
C TYR A 24 2.00 7.86 -1.74
N PHE A 25 2.69 7.53 -2.82
CA PHE A 25 3.23 8.48 -3.79
C PHE A 25 2.53 8.20 -5.13
N PHE A 26 1.99 9.25 -5.75
CA PHE A 26 1.31 9.21 -7.04
C PHE A 26 2.08 10.13 -7.97
N ASP A 27 2.89 9.55 -8.85
CA ASP A 27 3.80 10.31 -9.69
C ASP A 27 3.42 10.12 -11.16
N VAL A 28 3.35 11.22 -11.91
CA VAL A 28 3.21 11.22 -13.37
C VAL A 28 4.61 11.36 -13.98
N ARG A 29 4.97 10.44 -14.87
CA ARG A 29 6.29 10.36 -15.48
C ARG A 29 6.19 10.24 -17.00
N ALA A 30 7.21 10.71 -17.71
CA ALA A 30 7.34 10.51 -19.15
C ALA A 30 8.19 9.27 -19.46
N THR A 31 7.80 8.56 -20.51
CA THR A 31 8.65 7.55 -21.16
C THR A 31 9.68 8.21 -22.07
N LYS A 32 10.63 7.44 -22.60
CA LYS A 32 11.58 7.95 -23.62
C LYS A 32 10.90 8.43 -24.91
N ALA A 33 9.68 7.98 -25.18
CA ALA A 33 8.88 8.38 -26.33
C ALA A 33 7.97 9.59 -26.03
N ASP A 34 8.16 10.26 -24.88
CA ASP A 34 7.40 11.42 -24.43
C ASP A 34 5.90 11.14 -24.16
N ASP A 35 5.52 9.87 -23.99
CA ASP A 35 4.19 9.51 -23.48
C ASP A 35 4.17 9.36 -21.96
N TYR A 36 3.02 9.58 -21.34
CA TYR A 36 2.89 9.64 -19.89
C TYR A 36 2.35 8.34 -19.29
N TYR A 37 2.91 7.98 -18.13
CA TYR A 37 2.45 6.88 -17.30
C TYR A 37 2.42 7.31 -15.83
N ILE A 38 1.68 6.58 -15.01
CA ILE A 38 1.58 6.84 -13.57
C ILE A 38 2.36 5.76 -12.82
N THR A 39 3.12 6.17 -11.80
CA THR A 39 3.63 5.26 -10.78
C THR A 39 2.94 5.50 -9.46
N ILE A 40 2.35 4.45 -8.90
CA ILE A 40 1.77 4.46 -7.56
C ILE A 40 2.71 3.67 -6.65
N THR A 41 3.27 4.31 -5.62
CA THR A 41 4.15 3.65 -4.67
C THR A 41 3.58 3.70 -3.26
N GLU A 42 3.33 2.55 -2.64
CA GLU A 42 3.14 2.45 -1.19
C GLU A 42 4.50 2.25 -0.52
N SER A 43 4.88 3.13 0.41
CA SER A 43 6.00 2.93 1.33
C SER A 43 5.47 2.66 2.73
N LYS A 44 5.68 1.44 3.24
CA LYS A 44 5.24 1.02 4.58
C LYS A 44 6.41 0.93 5.53
N LYS A 45 6.31 1.64 6.66
CA LYS A 45 7.27 1.55 7.77
C LYS A 45 7.00 0.30 8.61
N PHE A 46 8.01 -0.56 8.70
CA PHE A 46 8.07 -1.68 9.62
C PHE A 46 8.95 -1.31 10.81
N THR A 47 8.52 -1.71 11.99
CA THR A 47 9.25 -1.46 13.25
C THR A 47 9.40 -2.80 13.92
N GLU A 48 10.65 -3.19 14.14
CA GLU A 48 11.03 -4.44 14.78
C GLU A 48 10.89 -4.33 16.31
N GLU A 49 11.02 -5.45 17.01
CA GLU A 49 10.91 -5.51 18.47
C GLU A 49 12.04 -4.77 19.20
N ASP A 50 13.22 -4.70 18.59
CA ASP A 50 14.38 -3.96 19.08
C ASP A 50 14.26 -2.43 18.89
N GLY A 51 13.16 -1.97 18.29
CA GLY A 51 12.90 -0.56 18.00
C GLY A 51 13.54 -0.05 16.69
N SER A 52 14.32 -0.88 15.99
CA SER A 52 14.80 -0.57 14.65
C SER A 52 13.62 -0.49 13.66
N PHE A 53 13.82 0.21 12.54
CA PHE A 53 12.78 0.32 11.52
C PHE A 53 13.36 0.27 10.11
N HIS A 54 12.56 -0.27 9.20
CA HIS A 54 12.85 -0.30 7.77
C HIS A 54 11.61 0.08 6.97
N PHE A 55 11.78 0.46 5.70
CA PHE A 55 10.68 0.78 4.79
C PHE A 55 10.62 -0.27 3.68
N LYS A 56 9.43 -0.84 3.46
CA LYS A 56 9.15 -1.69 2.30
C LYS A 56 8.32 -0.89 1.31
N LYS A 57 8.77 -0.85 0.05
CA LYS A 57 8.06 -0.18 -1.04
C LYS A 57 7.36 -1.20 -1.93
N HIS A 58 6.10 -0.94 -2.26
CA HIS A 58 5.33 -1.64 -3.29
C HIS A 58 5.03 -0.62 -4.40
N LYS A 59 5.41 -0.92 -5.64
CA LYS A 59 5.28 0.00 -6.77
C LYS A 59 4.45 -0.64 -7.87
N ILE A 60 3.51 0.13 -8.40
CA ILE A 60 2.67 -0.20 -9.55
C ILE A 60 3.00 0.80 -10.65
N TYR A 61 3.13 0.29 -11.88
CA TYR A 61 3.23 1.08 -13.10
C TYR A 61 1.90 0.96 -13.83
N LEU A 62 1.29 2.09 -14.15
CA LEU A 62 0.04 2.15 -14.89
C LEU A 62 0.29 2.92 -16.17
N TYR A 63 0.00 2.28 -17.31
CA TYR A 63 0.13 2.89 -18.63
C TYR A 63 -1.20 3.46 -19.10
N LYS A 64 -1.12 4.35 -20.07
CA LYS A 64 -2.22 5.25 -20.47
C LYS A 64 -3.44 4.51 -21.01
N GLU A 65 -3.22 3.39 -21.69
CA GLU A 65 -4.25 2.50 -22.22
C GLU A 65 -5.20 1.97 -21.13
N ASP A 66 -4.70 1.80 -19.91
CA ASP A 66 -5.44 1.21 -18.80
C ASP A 66 -6.07 2.25 -17.86
N PHE A 67 -5.80 3.55 -18.06
CA PHE A 67 -6.22 4.59 -17.11
C PHE A 67 -7.72 4.63 -16.88
N SER A 68 -8.51 4.54 -17.94
CA SER A 68 -9.97 4.61 -17.83
C SER A 68 -10.52 3.44 -17.02
N ALA A 69 -10.14 2.21 -17.40
CA ALA A 69 -10.63 1.00 -16.75
C ALA A 69 -10.15 0.90 -15.29
N PHE A 70 -8.88 1.25 -15.03
CA PHE A 70 -8.34 1.26 -13.68
C PHE A 70 -9.04 2.27 -12.78
N ALA A 71 -9.30 3.49 -13.28
CA ALA A 71 -9.98 4.53 -12.52
C ALA A 71 -11.42 4.14 -12.18
N GLU A 72 -12.17 3.61 -13.15
CA GLU A 72 -13.55 3.17 -12.98
C GLU A 72 -13.66 2.04 -11.94
N ILE A 73 -12.83 1.00 -12.06
CA ILE A 73 -12.83 -0.11 -11.11
C ILE A 73 -12.43 0.39 -9.71
N LEU A 74 -11.42 1.27 -9.60
CA LEU A 74 -11.01 1.79 -8.30
C LEU A 74 -12.11 2.63 -7.65
N GLU A 75 -12.82 3.45 -8.42
CA GLU A 75 -13.96 4.23 -7.95
C GLU A 75 -15.11 3.33 -7.51
N GLU A 76 -15.44 2.29 -8.29
CA GLU A 76 -16.47 1.32 -7.94
C GLU A 76 -16.13 0.60 -6.62
N MET A 77 -14.92 0.08 -6.49
CA MET A 77 -14.49 -0.65 -5.28
C MET A 77 -14.46 0.25 -4.04
N THR A 78 -13.98 1.48 -4.17
CA THR A 78 -13.95 2.42 -3.04
C THR A 78 -15.37 2.84 -2.63
N SER A 79 -16.23 3.13 -3.59
CA SER A 79 -17.64 3.47 -3.36
C SER A 79 -18.41 2.31 -2.73
N TYR A 80 -18.16 1.08 -3.18
CA TYR A 80 -18.77 -0.12 -2.60
C TYR A 80 -18.46 -0.23 -1.10
N VAL A 81 -17.20 -0.06 -0.71
CA VAL A 81 -16.78 -0.11 0.70
C VAL A 81 -17.47 0.97 1.52
N LEU A 82 -17.50 2.22 1.03
CA LEU A 82 -18.12 3.35 1.73
C LEU A 82 -19.63 3.17 1.89
N ASN A 83 -20.32 2.70 0.86
CA ASN A 83 -21.78 2.52 0.92
C ASN A 83 -22.20 1.39 1.89
N HIS A 84 -21.38 0.35 2.05
CA HIS A 84 -21.72 -0.81 2.87
C HIS A 84 -21.21 -0.72 4.31
N LYS A 85 -20.12 0.01 4.56
CA LYS A 85 -19.48 0.10 5.88
C LYS A 85 -19.36 1.53 6.42
N GLY A 86 -19.79 2.53 5.65
CA GLY A 86 -19.66 3.93 6.01
C GLY A 86 -18.20 4.40 5.97
N GLU A 87 -17.97 5.61 6.45
CA GLU A 87 -16.62 6.20 6.59
C GLU A 87 -15.93 5.77 7.89
N GLU A 88 -16.62 5.02 8.75
CA GLU A 88 -16.10 4.64 10.06
C GLU A 88 -14.96 3.62 9.92
N VAL A 89 -13.78 4.03 10.35
CA VAL A 89 -12.58 3.18 10.34
C VAL A 89 -12.54 2.35 11.62
N ILE A 90 -13.06 1.11 11.56
CA ILE A 90 -12.89 0.11 12.61
C ILE A 90 -11.48 -0.49 12.58
N SER A 91 -10.48 0.30 12.96
CA SER A 91 -9.17 -0.25 13.29
C SER A 91 -8.96 -0.18 14.79
N GLU A 92 -8.43 -1.26 15.38
CA GLU A 92 -8.05 -1.30 16.80
C GLU A 92 -7.13 -0.13 17.19
N ARG A 93 -6.40 0.46 16.24
CA ARG A 93 -5.54 1.63 16.45
C ARG A 93 -6.27 2.98 16.56
N HIS A 94 -7.54 3.06 16.17
CA HIS A 94 -8.35 4.29 16.21
C HIS A 94 -9.31 4.35 17.40
N GLN A 95 -9.39 3.28 18.20
CA GLN A 95 -9.97 3.37 19.54
C GLN A 95 -9.01 4.20 20.40
N LYS A 96 -9.49 5.32 20.95
CA LYS A 96 -8.72 6.23 21.82
C LYS A 96 -8.08 5.53 23.04
N ASP A 97 -8.55 4.33 23.37
CA ASP A 97 -8.12 3.55 24.54
C ASP A 97 -7.34 2.26 24.19
N PHE A 98 -6.76 2.16 22.98
CA PHE A 98 -5.96 0.98 22.63
C PHE A 98 -4.64 0.92 23.43
N LYS A 99 -4.68 0.18 24.55
CA LYS A 99 -3.48 -0.36 25.19
C LYS A 99 -3.12 -1.67 24.50
N LYS A 100 -2.03 -1.66 23.74
CA LYS A 100 -1.40 -2.88 23.25
C LYS A 100 -0.87 -3.65 24.46
N GLU A 101 -1.62 -4.64 24.94
CA GLU A 101 -1.09 -5.57 25.93
C GLU A 101 0.00 -6.41 25.26
N TYR A 102 1.25 -6.18 25.65
CA TYR A 102 2.34 -7.11 25.38
C TYR A 102 2.09 -8.32 26.27
N GLY A 103 1.42 -9.34 25.72
CA GLY A 103 1.24 -10.62 26.37
C GLY A 103 2.59 -11.25 26.66
N SER A 104 2.86 -11.47 27.94
CA SER A 104 3.97 -12.25 28.45
C SER A 104 3.92 -13.68 27.91
N ASP A 105 5.09 -14.19 27.55
CA ASP A 105 5.36 -15.56 27.10
C ASP A 105 4.60 -16.65 27.86
N LYS A 106 3.91 -17.54 27.11
CA LYS A 106 3.82 -18.98 27.44
C LYS A 106 3.80 -19.83 26.15
N PRO A 107 4.39 -21.05 26.18
CA PRO A 107 4.92 -21.73 25.00
C PRO A 107 3.94 -22.68 24.30
N GLU A 108 4.28 -22.96 23.03
CA GLU A 108 3.96 -24.10 22.14
C GLU A 108 2.62 -24.84 22.26
N GLY A 109 1.87 -24.83 21.15
CA GLY A 109 0.95 -25.90 20.79
C GLY A 109 -0.10 -25.47 19.77
N GLN A 110 -0.01 -26.05 18.57
CA GLN A 110 -1.02 -26.07 17.48
C GLN A 110 -0.87 -25.01 16.37
N ARG A 111 0.03 -25.31 15.42
CA ARG A 111 -0.03 -24.76 14.06
C ARG A 111 -1.13 -25.51 13.30
N THR A 112 -2.27 -24.88 13.05
CA THR A 112 -3.11 -25.25 11.91
C THR A 112 -2.72 -24.32 10.76
N SER A 113 -1.95 -24.86 9.81
CA SER A 113 -1.60 -24.24 8.54
C SER A 113 -2.89 -23.84 7.79
N PHE A 114 -3.09 -22.55 7.59
CA PHE A 114 -4.22 -22.00 6.83
C PHE A 114 -3.81 -21.60 5.41
N THR A 115 -2.90 -22.37 4.81
CA THR A 115 -2.44 -22.16 3.43
C THR A 115 -2.10 -23.50 2.78
N ASP A 116 -3.11 -24.35 2.58
CA ASP A 116 -3.08 -25.38 1.55
C ASP A 116 -4.36 -25.18 0.71
N ILE A 117 -4.23 -24.41 -0.37
CA ILE A 117 -5.24 -24.33 -1.43
C ILE A 117 -4.64 -25.12 -2.60
N ASP A 118 -5.16 -26.32 -2.84
CA ASP A 118 -4.84 -27.13 -4.03
C ASP A 118 -5.58 -26.56 -5.25
N PHE A 119 -4.83 -26.16 -6.27
CA PHE A 119 -5.33 -25.65 -7.55
C PHE A 119 -5.19 -26.71 -8.66
N ASP A 120 -5.83 -27.87 -8.47
CA ASP A 120 -5.85 -28.93 -9.48
C ASP A 120 -7.26 -29.18 -10.08
N ASP A 121 -8.25 -28.33 -9.82
CA ASP A 121 -9.62 -28.47 -10.39
C ASP A 121 -10.35 -27.13 -10.66
N ILE A 122 -9.69 -26.14 -11.29
CA ILE A 122 -10.35 -25.01 -12.00
C ILE A 122 -9.65 -24.73 -13.34
#